data_AF-A0A7V3RRR2-F1
#
_entry.id   AF-A0A7V3RRR2-F1
#
_cell.length_a   1.000
_cell.length_b   1.000
_cell.length_c   1.000
_cell.angle_alpha   90.00
_cell.angle_beta   90.00
_cell.angle_gamma   90.00
#
_symmetry.space_group_name_H-M   'P 1'
#
loop_
_entity.id
_entity.type
_entity.pdbx_description
1 polymer ?
#
loop_
_entity_poly.entity_id
_entity_poly.type
_entity_poly.pdbx_seq_one_letter_code
_entity_poly.pdbx_strand_id
1 'polypeptide(L)'
;MTVATPDWLAQHGVHLQESKDGRSWLVYFDDEPQYLLMAVPVKGRFGCRITETINGRRLDSGATYPSIEAALHGGLEELRRLLGW
;
A
#
# COMPACT_ATOMS: atom_id res chain seq x y z
N MET A 1 3.77 2.83 -13.45
CA MET A 1 4.48 4.08 -13.11
C MET A 1 5.31 3.69 -11.93
N THR A 2 6.64 3.66 -12.03
CA THR A 2 7.46 3.06 -10.98
C THR A 2 7.44 3.94 -9.73
N VAL A 3 6.69 3.54 -8.71
CA VAL A 3 6.74 4.16 -7.39
C VAL A 3 7.94 3.57 -6.66
N ALA A 4 8.92 4.40 -6.35
CA ALA A 4 10.11 3.98 -5.61
C ALA A 4 9.68 3.50 -4.21
N THR A 5 10.24 2.36 -3.78
CA THR A 5 10.11 1.88 -2.40
C THR A 5 10.63 2.98 -1.45
N PRO A 6 9.81 3.50 -0.53
CA PRO A 6 10.27 4.46 0.47
C PRO A 6 11.49 3.95 1.27
N ASP A 7 12.41 4.84 1.62
CA ASP A 7 13.66 4.46 2.32
C ASP A 7 13.40 3.73 3.65
N TRP A 8 12.33 4.09 4.35
CA TRP A 8 11.97 3.43 5.61
C TRP A 8 11.54 1.97 5.39
N LEU A 9 10.87 1.64 4.29
CA LEU A 9 10.54 0.25 3.97
C LEU A 9 11.83 -0.54 3.72
N ALA A 10 12.77 0.03 2.97
CA ALA A 10 14.06 -0.60 2.69
C ALA A 10 14.88 -0.86 3.97
N GLN A 11 14.85 0.06 4.94
CA GLN A 11 15.54 -0.11 6.23
C GLN A 11 14.99 -1.30 7.04
N HIS A 12 13.72 -1.65 6.86
CA HIS A 12 13.06 -2.76 7.53
C HIS A 12 13.08 -4.06 6.71
N GLY A 13 13.87 -4.13 5.63
CA GLY A 13 13.90 -5.30 4.74
C GLY A 13 12.58 -5.51 3.96
N VAL A 14 11.73 -4.49 3.92
CA VAL A 14 10.43 -4.55 3.26
C VAL A 14 10.57 -4.11 1.81
N HIS A 15 10.00 -4.90 0.90
CA HIS A 15 9.97 -4.55 -0.52
C HIS A 15 8.55 -4.42 -1.04
N LEU A 16 8.40 -3.51 -2.02
CA LEU A 16 7.14 -3.23 -2.68
C LEU A 16 7.19 -3.80 -4.11
N GLN A 17 6.19 -4.60 -4.47
CA GLN A 17 6.05 -5.13 -5.82
C GLN A 17 4.77 -4.60 -6.47
N GLU A 18 4.92 -3.75 -7.49
CA GLU A 18 3.82 -3.23 -8.31
C GLU A 18 3.22 -4.34 -9.20
N SER A 19 1.89 -4.38 -9.29
CA SER A 19 1.17 -5.25 -10.22
C SER A 19 1.25 -4.72 -11.66
N LYS A 20 1.04 -5.59 -12.65
CA LYS A 20 1.12 -5.22 -14.07
C LYS A 20 0.16 -4.11 -14.50
N ASP A 21 -0.96 -3.95 -13.79
CA ASP A 21 -1.97 -2.91 -14.06
C ASP A 21 -1.69 -1.58 -13.33
N GLY A 22 -0.64 -1.52 -12.50
CA GLY A 22 -0.22 -0.30 -11.79
C GLY A 22 -1.24 0.22 -10.78
N ARG A 23 -2.12 -0.65 -10.28
CA ARG A 23 -3.19 -0.30 -9.33
C ARG A 23 -3.08 -1.00 -7.99
N SER A 24 -2.20 -1.99 -7.89
CA SER A 24 -1.97 -2.70 -6.64
C SER A 24 -0.50 -2.97 -6.40
N TRP A 25 -0.15 -3.11 -5.13
CA TRP A 25 1.20 -3.31 -4.66
C TRP A 25 1.19 -4.34 -3.54
N LEU A 26 1.97 -5.40 -3.71
CA LEU A 26 2.24 -6.33 -2.64
C LEU A 26 3.40 -5.79 -1.80
N VAL A 27 3.23 -5.85 -0.48
CA VAL A 27 4.24 -5.50 0.51
C VAL A 27 4.77 -6.80 1.08
N TYR A 28 6.06 -7.03 0.88
CA TYR A 28 6.74 -8.24 1.28
C TYR A 28 7.66 -7.99 2.45
N PHE A 29 7.58 -8.86 3.46
CA PHE A 29 8.48 -8.90 4.60
C PHE A 29 9.21 -10.24 4.51
N ASP A 30 10.54 -10.23 4.52
CA ASP A 30 11.36 -11.44 4.41
C ASP A 30 10.92 -12.37 3.26
N ASP A 31 10.69 -11.80 2.08
CA ASP A 31 10.22 -12.50 0.86
C ASP A 31 8.81 -13.11 0.91
N GLU A 32 8.04 -12.85 1.97
CA GLU A 32 6.64 -13.26 2.06
C GLU A 32 5.68 -12.06 1.91
N PRO A 33 4.63 -12.17 1.07
CA PRO A 33 3.67 -11.08 0.91
C PRO A 33 2.78 -10.99 2.16
N GLN A 34 2.85 -9.89 2.89
CA GLN A 34 2.08 -9.68 4.13
C GLN A 34 0.86 -8.76 3.92
N TYR A 35 1.00 -7.78 3.01
CA TYR A 35 -0.06 -6.82 2.75
C TYR A 35 -0.26 -6.58 1.25
N LEU A 36 -1.50 -6.30 0.87
CA LEU A 36 -1.89 -5.80 -0.44
C LEU A 36 -2.43 -4.39 -0.30
N LEU A 37 -1.76 -3.44 -0.94
CA LEU A 37 -2.26 -2.08 -1.13
C LEU A 37 -2.90 -2.00 -2.51
N MET A 38 -4.11 -1.44 -2.59
CA MET A 38 -4.82 -1.28 -3.85
C MET A 38 -5.43 0.10 -3.95
N ALA A 39 -5.09 0.83 -5.01
CA ALA A 39 -5.73 2.09 -5.34
C ALA A 39 -7.12 1.80 -5.93
N VAL A 40 -8.17 2.31 -5.28
CA VAL A 40 -9.56 2.09 -5.68
C VAL A 40 -10.24 3.42 -5.98
N PRO A 41 -11.07 3.54 -7.03
CA PRO A 41 -11.81 4.78 -7.30
C PRO A 41 -12.87 5.02 -6.23
N VAL A 42 -12.93 6.25 -5.70
CA VAL A 42 -13.90 6.70 -4.69
C VAL A 42 -14.43 8.08 -5.09
N LYS A 43 -15.64 8.12 -5.69
CA LYS A 43 -16.35 9.37 -6.06
C LYS A 43 -15.47 10.41 -6.79
N GLY A 44 -14.77 9.98 -7.85
CA GLY A 44 -13.89 10.87 -8.64
C GLY A 44 -12.52 11.15 -8.02
N ARG A 45 -12.22 10.54 -6.87
CA ARG A 45 -10.91 10.48 -6.20
C ARG A 45 -10.44 9.02 -6.13
N PHE A 46 -9.34 8.78 -5.43
CA PHE A 46 -8.81 7.44 -5.18
C PHE A 46 -8.70 7.17 -3.69
N GLY A 47 -9.08 6.00 -3.21
CA GLY A 47 -8.73 5.50 -1.88
C GLY A 47 -7.60 4.49 -1.97
N CYS A 48 -6.98 4.17 -0.83
CA CYS A 48 -6.06 3.04 -0.73
C CYS A 48 -6.67 1.98 0.18
N ARG A 49 -6.95 0.81 -0.38
CA ARG A 49 -7.37 -0.36 0.38
C ARG A 49 -6.12 -1.10 0.85
N ILE A 50 -6.02 -1.36 2.15
CA ILE A 50 -4.93 -2.13 2.78
C ILE A 50 -5.54 -3.44 3.24
N THR A 51 -5.07 -4.57 2.71
CA THR A 51 -5.57 -5.91 3.04
C THR A 51 -4.43 -6.79 3.54
N GLU A 52 -4.59 -7.42 4.70
CA GLU A 52 -3.71 -8.49 5.18
C GLU A 52 -3.86 -9.72 4.28
N THR A 53 -2.76 -10.24 3.74
CA THR A 53 -2.77 -11.40 2.84
C THR A 53 -3.10 -12.70 3.59
N ILE A 54 -2.72 -12.77 4.86
CA ILE A 54 -2.86 -13.97 5.70
C ILE A 54 -4.31 -14.29 6.10
N ASN A 55 -5.17 -13.27 6.19
CA ASN A 55 -6.56 -13.43 6.69
C ASN A 55 -7.60 -12.60 5.91
N GLY A 56 -7.17 -11.78 4.95
CA GLY A 56 -8.05 -10.92 4.15
C GLY A 56 -8.64 -9.71 4.88
N ARG A 57 -8.23 -9.43 6.12
CA ARG A 57 -8.72 -8.31 6.91
C ARG A 57 -8.30 -6.99 6.28
N ARG A 58 -9.23 -6.04 6.26
CA ARG A 58 -8.99 -4.68 5.80
C ARG A 58 -8.56 -3.80 6.96
N LEU A 59 -7.53 -2.99 6.73
CA LEU A 59 -6.96 -2.08 7.71
C LEU A 59 -7.10 -0.61 7.32
N ASP A 60 -7.62 -0.32 6.12
CA ASP A 60 -7.71 1.04 5.59
C ASP A 60 -8.76 1.90 6.29
N SER A 61 -8.41 3.17 6.52
CA SER A 61 -9.22 4.22 7.15
C SER A 61 -10.29 4.82 6.23
N GLY A 62 -10.22 4.56 4.93
CA GLY A 62 -11.13 5.14 3.93
C GLY A 62 -10.74 6.56 3.47
N ALA A 63 -9.52 7.02 3.73
CA ALA A 63 -8.99 8.28 3.20
C ALA A 63 -9.02 8.35 1.67
N THR A 64 -9.14 9.56 1.11
CA THR A 64 -9.21 9.77 -0.35
C THR A 64 -8.20 10.80 -0.87
N TYR A 65 -7.67 10.52 -2.05
CA TYR A 65 -6.49 11.13 -2.64
C TYR A 65 -6.76 11.56 -4.08
N PRO A 66 -6.05 12.58 -4.59
CA PRO A 66 -6.28 13.13 -5.92
C PRO A 66 -5.79 12.22 -7.07
N SER A 67 -4.89 11.27 -6.78
CA SER A 67 -4.32 10.36 -7.79
C SER A 67 -4.06 8.98 -7.20
N ILE A 68 -3.79 8.01 -8.08
CA ILE A 68 -3.39 6.64 -7.73
C ILE A 68 -2.09 6.65 -6.90
N GLU A 69 -1.10 7.43 -7.34
CA GLU A 69 0.19 7.57 -6.65
C GLU A 69 0.01 8.17 -5.25
N ALA A 70 -0.79 9.24 -5.12
CA ALA A 70 -1.09 9.83 -3.83
C ALA A 70 -1.84 8.85 -2.91
N ALA A 71 -2.70 7.98 -3.47
CA ALA A 71 -3.35 6.93 -2.71
C ALA A 71 -2.36 5.89 -2.20
N LEU A 72 -1.43 5.43 -3.03
CA LEU A 72 -0.38 4.51 -2.58
C LEU A 72 0.46 5.12 -1.46
N HIS A 73 0.99 6.34 -1.64
CA HIS A 73 1.78 7.00 -0.59
C HIS A 73 0.99 7.15 0.70
N GLY A 74 -0.28 7.56 0.62
CA GLY A 74 -1.13 7.66 1.78
C GLY A 74 -1.39 6.31 2.47
N GLY A 75 -1.60 5.24 1.70
CA GLY A 75 -1.75 3.89 2.23
C GLY A 75 -0.47 3.34 2.86
N LEU A 76 0.70 3.66 2.30
CA LEU A 76 2.00 3.30 2.88
C LEU A 76 2.24 4.02 4.21
N GLU A 77 1.91 5.30 4.30
CA GLU A 77 1.98 6.04 5.58
C GLU A 77 1.00 5.52 6.63
N GLU A 78 -0.19 5.08 6.20
CA GLU A 78 -1.15 4.46 7.10
C GLU A 78 -0.64 3.09 7.59
N LEU A 79 -0.10 2.26 6.70
CA LEU A 79 0.55 1.01 7.07
C LEU A 79 1.71 1.23 8.04
N ARG A 80 2.55 2.25 7.80
CA ARG A 80 3.66 2.64 8.69
C ARG A 80 3.17 2.88 10.12
N ARG A 81 2.08 3.65 10.27
CA ARG A 81 1.46 3.92 11.58
C ARG A 81 0.89 2.66 12.23
N LEU A 82 0.26 1.77 11.45
CA LEU A 82 -0.31 0.51 11.94
C LEU A 82 0.78 -0.45 12.47
N LEU A 83 1.96 -0.44 11.84
CA LEU A 83 3.12 -1.23 12.25
C LEU A 83 3.88 -0.60 13.43
N GLY A 84 3.58 0.65 13.79
CA GLY A 84 4.22 1.37 14.89
C GLY A 84 5.61 1.94 14.54
N TRP A 85 5.85 2.27 13.26
CA TRP A 85 7.10 2.84 12.76
C TRP A 85 7.02 4.36 12.55
#